data_AF-A0A7K1B8K5-F1
#
_entry.id   AF-A0A7K1B8K5-F1
#
_cell.length_a   1.000
_cell.length_b   1.000
_cell.length_c   1.000
_cell.angle_alpha   90.00
_cell.angle_beta   90.00
_cell.angle_gamma   90.00
#
_symmetry.space_group_name_H-M   'P 1'
#
loop_
_entity.id
_entity.type
_entity.pdbx_description
1 polymer ?
#
loop_
_entity_poly.entity_id
_entity_poly.type
_entity_poly.pdbx_seq_one_letter_code
_entity_poly.pdbx_strand_id
1 'polypeptide(L)'
;AAARYGRGDVQWLTAGSGIVHSEMFPLLDADGPNTLELFQIWVNLPAADKFATPHFSMLWADEIPHLEVRDTDGHLAEITVVAGGLAGLVPPSPPPSSYASRPDSDVAIWHVRLEPGASWTIPAARGADTVRVAYVFDGAAAGFDGDEITVGHGAVLACDTDVVVASAIGAEVLVLQGRPIGEPVAQYGPFVMNDRAGIEQAFADYRATQFGGWPWTSDEPVHGSEPRRFARRPDGTVETPTGSGGPAAVRTATPV
;
A
#
# COMPACT_ATOMS: atom_id res chain seq x y z
N ALA A 1 19.33 -2.88 2.59
CA ALA A 1 18.37 -2.40 3.62
C ALA A 1 17.86 -3.61 4.41
N ALA A 2 17.27 -3.39 5.59
CA ALA A 2 16.61 -4.43 6.40
C ALA A 2 15.54 -3.78 7.27
N ALA A 3 14.41 -4.46 7.52
CA ALA A 3 13.36 -3.88 8.35
C ALA A 3 12.53 -4.95 9.05
N ARG A 4 11.97 -4.58 10.19
CA ARG A 4 10.86 -5.28 10.86
C ARG A 4 9.76 -4.25 11.08
N TYR A 5 8.59 -4.52 10.53
CA TYR A 5 7.46 -3.59 10.49
C TYR A 5 6.15 -4.36 10.61
N GLY A 6 5.08 -3.65 10.92
CA GLY A 6 3.72 -4.20 11.04
C GLY A 6 2.80 -3.24 11.77
N ARG A 7 1.55 -3.65 12.02
CA ARG A 7 0.55 -2.83 12.74
C ARG A 7 0.29 -1.47 12.06
N GLY A 8 -0.01 -1.49 10.76
CA GLY A 8 -0.31 -0.29 9.96
C GLY A 8 0.91 0.32 9.24
N ASP A 9 2.10 -0.22 9.46
CA ASP A 9 3.30 0.18 8.74
C ASP A 9 3.29 -0.16 7.26
N VAL A 10 3.92 0.69 6.46
CA VAL A 10 4.06 0.48 5.01
C VAL A 10 5.52 0.49 4.60
N GLN A 11 5.98 -0.63 4.06
CA GLN A 11 7.23 -0.67 3.30
C GLN A 11 6.93 -0.35 1.83
N TRP A 12 7.57 0.68 1.29
CA TRP A 12 7.47 1.01 -0.13
C TRP A 12 8.83 0.85 -0.80
N LEU A 13 8.90 -0.11 -1.71
CA LEU A 13 10.11 -0.47 -2.44
C LEU A 13 9.97 -0.14 -3.92
N THR A 14 10.88 0.67 -4.45
CA THR A 14 11.10 0.76 -5.89
C THR A 14 12.19 -0.25 -6.26
N ALA A 15 11.80 -1.34 -6.93
CA ALA A 15 12.75 -2.35 -7.41
C ALA A 15 13.66 -1.80 -8.52
N GLY A 16 13.12 -1.02 -9.47
CA GLY A 16 13.88 -0.37 -10.54
C GLY A 16 14.79 -1.35 -11.29
N SER A 17 16.08 -1.01 -11.39
CA SER A 17 17.11 -1.81 -12.08
C SER A 17 17.35 -3.21 -11.48
N GLY A 18 16.70 -3.54 -10.37
CA GLY A 18 16.67 -4.89 -9.81
C GLY A 18 17.07 -4.92 -8.35
N ILE A 19 16.47 -5.86 -7.64
CA ILE A 19 16.72 -6.15 -6.23
C ILE A 19 16.63 -7.66 -6.00
N VAL A 20 17.33 -8.12 -4.96
CA VAL A 20 17.07 -9.42 -4.34
C VAL A 20 16.75 -9.15 -2.88
N HIS A 21 15.60 -9.64 -2.43
CA HIS A 21 15.11 -9.44 -1.06
C HIS A 21 14.41 -10.70 -0.55
N SER A 22 14.18 -10.74 0.76
CA SER A 22 13.42 -11.79 1.44
C SER A 22 12.49 -11.12 2.44
N GLU A 23 11.27 -11.65 2.54
CA GLU A 23 10.22 -11.18 3.45
C GLU A 23 9.85 -12.36 4.35
N MET A 24 10.27 -12.29 5.62
CA MET A 24 10.09 -13.37 6.60
C MET A 24 9.07 -12.98 7.66
N PHE A 25 8.20 -13.94 8.06
CA PHE A 25 7.16 -13.75 9.07
C PHE A 25 7.55 -14.45 10.39
N PRO A 26 8.23 -13.75 11.32
CA PRO A 26 8.68 -14.38 12.56
C PRO A 26 7.51 -14.68 13.50
N LEU A 27 7.57 -15.82 14.18
CA LEU A 27 6.69 -16.15 15.30
C LEU A 27 7.23 -15.47 16.56
N LEU A 28 6.68 -14.30 16.89
CA LEU A 28 7.15 -13.46 17.99
C LEU A 28 6.42 -13.74 19.32
N ASP A 29 5.18 -14.20 19.24
CA ASP A 29 4.43 -14.67 20.40
C ASP A 29 4.56 -16.19 20.51
N ALA A 30 5.23 -16.68 21.57
CA ALA A 30 5.46 -18.10 21.77
C ALA A 30 4.23 -18.83 22.35
N ASP A 31 3.39 -18.11 23.08
CA ASP A 31 2.27 -18.67 23.86
C ASP A 31 0.90 -18.19 23.36
N GLY A 32 0.88 -17.25 22.41
CA GLY A 32 -0.31 -16.65 21.82
C GLY A 32 -0.33 -16.69 20.28
N PRO A 33 -1.38 -16.14 19.67
CA PRO A 33 -1.54 -16.16 18.22
C PRO A 33 -0.58 -15.18 17.53
N ASN A 34 0.04 -15.63 16.45
CA ASN A 34 0.80 -14.78 15.53
C ASN A 34 -0.08 -14.48 14.31
N THR A 35 -1.00 -13.54 14.45
CA THR A 35 -1.91 -13.15 13.35
C THR A 35 -1.18 -12.34 12.29
N LEU A 36 -1.63 -12.50 11.04
CA LEU A 36 -1.05 -11.83 9.89
C LEU A 36 -2.18 -11.44 8.94
N GLU A 37 -2.32 -10.14 8.71
CA GLU A 37 -3.12 -9.55 7.63
C GLU A 37 -2.19 -8.58 6.90
N LEU A 38 -1.97 -8.79 5.60
CA LEU A 38 -1.02 -8.01 4.82
C LEU A 38 -1.47 -7.84 3.38
N PHE A 39 -1.18 -6.68 2.81
CA PHE A 39 -1.34 -6.42 1.40
C PHE A 39 0.02 -6.22 0.74
N GLN A 40 0.29 -6.99 -0.31
CA GLN A 40 1.42 -6.76 -1.19
C GLN A 40 0.92 -6.23 -2.52
N ILE A 41 1.16 -4.93 -2.76
CA ILE A 41 0.66 -4.21 -3.93
C ILE A 41 1.84 -3.87 -4.84
N TRP A 42 1.79 -4.33 -6.09
CA TRP A 42 2.79 -3.98 -7.09
C TRP A 42 2.31 -2.80 -7.92
N VAL A 43 3.00 -1.67 -7.78
CA VAL A 43 2.79 -0.48 -8.62
C VAL A 43 3.82 -0.53 -9.74
N ASN A 44 3.36 -0.70 -10.98
CA ASN A 44 4.25 -0.75 -12.15
C ASN A 44 4.98 0.60 -12.34
N LEU A 45 6.12 0.54 -13.02
CA LEU A 45 6.90 1.72 -13.40
C LEU A 45 6.80 1.97 -14.90
N PRO A 46 6.68 3.25 -15.33
CA PRO A 46 6.86 3.64 -16.73
C PRO A 46 8.24 3.24 -17.25
N ALA A 47 8.38 3.06 -18.56
CA ALA A 47 9.59 2.60 -19.22
C ALA A 47 10.83 3.41 -18.80
N ALA A 48 10.68 4.73 -18.68
CA ALA A 48 11.73 5.66 -18.28
C ALA A 48 12.29 5.38 -16.86
N ASP A 49 11.49 4.79 -15.97
CA ASP A 49 11.83 4.55 -14.57
C ASP A 49 12.15 3.07 -14.28
N LYS A 50 11.97 2.16 -15.25
CA LYS A 50 12.19 0.72 -15.04
C LYS A 50 13.63 0.36 -14.66
N PHE A 51 14.60 1.22 -14.97
CA PHE A 51 16.00 1.06 -14.57
C PHE A 51 16.45 2.10 -13.55
N ALA A 52 15.52 2.75 -12.85
CA ALA A 52 15.84 3.64 -11.75
C ALA A 52 16.64 2.89 -10.66
N THR A 53 17.49 3.62 -9.93
CA THR A 53 18.19 3.05 -8.78
C THR A 53 17.17 2.52 -7.76
N PRO A 54 17.36 1.30 -7.23
CA PRO A 54 16.46 0.77 -6.22
C PRO A 54 16.32 1.70 -5.02
N HIS A 55 15.11 1.81 -4.49
CA HIS A 55 14.81 2.72 -3.40
C HIS A 55 13.95 2.05 -2.34
N PHE A 56 14.36 2.18 -1.08
CA PHE A 56 13.66 1.64 0.08
C PHE A 56 13.12 2.78 0.94
N SER A 57 11.81 2.76 1.18
CA SER A 57 11.11 3.70 2.06
C SER A 57 10.32 2.94 3.12
N MET A 58 10.42 3.41 4.37
CA MET A 58 9.59 2.97 5.47
C MET A 58 8.66 4.13 5.83
N LEU A 59 7.35 3.89 5.79
CA LEU A 59 6.34 4.83 6.24
C LEU A 59 5.73 4.25 7.52
N TRP A 60 5.99 4.90 8.64
CA TRP A 60 5.54 4.39 9.93
C TRP A 60 4.05 4.70 10.13
N ALA A 61 3.31 3.79 10.78
CA ALA A 61 1.87 3.97 11.03
C ALA A 61 1.55 5.31 11.74
N ASP A 62 2.41 5.76 12.64
CA ASP A 62 2.32 7.04 13.36
C ASP A 62 2.65 8.26 12.50
N GLU A 63 3.10 8.07 11.25
CA GLU A 63 3.35 9.12 10.26
C GLU A 63 2.26 9.19 9.18
N ILE A 64 1.44 8.14 9.07
CA ILE A 64 0.37 8.06 8.09
C ILE A 64 -0.86 8.78 8.65
N PRO A 65 -1.48 9.72 7.90
CA PRO A 65 -2.63 10.47 8.38
C PRO A 65 -3.94 9.68 8.24
N HIS A 66 -4.86 9.97 9.16
CA HIS A 66 -6.20 9.38 9.19
C HIS A 66 -7.27 10.46 8.97
N LEU A 67 -8.29 10.14 8.18
CA LEU A 67 -9.53 10.90 8.07
C LEU A 67 -10.61 10.16 8.87
N GLU A 68 -11.21 10.84 9.84
CA GLU A 68 -12.38 10.36 10.56
C GLU A 68 -13.63 11.08 10.07
N VAL A 69 -14.64 10.33 9.62
CA VAL A 69 -15.93 10.86 9.20
C VAL A 69 -17.00 10.21 10.06
N ARG A 70 -17.88 11.03 10.65
CA ARG A 70 -19.06 10.52 11.35
C ARG A 70 -20.29 10.76 10.50
N ASP A 71 -21.15 9.75 10.36
CA ASP A 71 -22.45 9.93 9.72
C ASP A 71 -23.43 10.68 10.66
N THR A 72 -24.67 10.86 10.22
CA THR A 72 -25.71 11.56 10.98
C THR A 72 -26.08 10.88 12.30
N ASP A 73 -25.88 9.56 12.39
CA ASP A 73 -26.17 8.75 13.57
C ASP A 73 -24.93 8.59 14.48
N GLY A 74 -23.79 9.13 14.05
CA GLY A 74 -22.53 9.19 14.79
C GLY A 74 -21.59 8.01 14.57
N HIS A 75 -21.93 7.06 13.69
CA HIS A 75 -21.06 5.93 13.36
C HIS A 75 -19.81 6.42 12.64
N LEU A 76 -18.66 5.82 12.97
CA LEU A 76 -17.36 6.23 12.45
C LEU A 76 -16.99 5.45 11.18
N ALA A 77 -16.58 6.20 10.16
CA ALA A 77 -15.71 5.74 9.10
C ALA A 77 -14.30 6.33 9.33
N GLU A 78 -13.30 5.47 9.42
CA GLU A 78 -11.88 5.86 9.53
C GLU A 78 -11.13 5.47 8.26
N ILE A 79 -10.39 6.41 7.68
CA ILE A 79 -9.64 6.22 6.45
C ILE A 79 -8.16 6.49 6.70
N THR A 80 -7.36 5.44 6.67
CA THR A 80 -5.89 5.50 6.68
C THR A 80 -5.40 5.84 5.27
N VAL A 81 -4.72 6.99 5.12
CA VAL A 81 -4.31 7.51 3.81
C VAL A 81 -2.84 7.17 3.56
N VAL A 82 -2.55 5.99 3.01
CA VAL A 82 -1.17 5.57 2.72
C VAL A 82 -0.57 6.37 1.56
N ALA A 83 -1.35 6.60 0.51
CA ALA A 83 -0.94 7.35 -0.68
C ALA A 83 -2.12 8.10 -1.31
N GLY A 84 -1.80 9.12 -2.10
CA GLY A 84 -2.78 9.95 -2.79
C GLY A 84 -3.33 11.08 -1.92
N GLY A 85 -4.03 12.01 -2.57
CA GLY A 85 -4.64 13.15 -1.89
C GLY A 85 -6.04 12.82 -1.41
N LEU A 86 -6.32 13.05 -0.12
CA LEU A 86 -7.66 12.93 0.43
C LEU A 86 -7.90 14.04 1.45
N ALA A 87 -8.97 14.82 1.30
CA ALA A 87 -9.36 15.87 2.23
C ALA A 87 -8.17 16.74 2.72
N GLY A 88 -7.27 17.14 1.83
CA GLY A 88 -6.09 17.97 2.16
C GLY A 88 -5.07 17.33 3.11
N LEU A 89 -5.22 16.05 3.48
CA LEU A 89 -4.22 15.29 4.22
C LEU A 89 -2.98 15.10 3.35
N VAL A 90 -1.82 15.13 4.00
CA VAL A 90 -0.51 14.98 3.35
C VAL A 90 0.13 13.71 3.88
N PRO A 91 0.00 12.57 3.17
CA PRO A 91 0.69 11.35 3.57
C PRO A 91 2.19 11.46 3.31
N PRO A 92 3.01 10.59 3.92
CA PRO A 92 4.43 10.49 3.60
C PRO A 92 4.66 10.32 2.09
N SER A 93 5.73 10.92 1.57
CA SER A 93 6.00 10.89 0.13
C SER A 93 6.35 9.47 -0.34
N PRO A 94 5.80 9.01 -1.47
CA PRO A 94 6.26 7.77 -2.11
C PRO A 94 7.73 7.88 -2.55
N PRO A 95 8.41 6.76 -2.86
CA PRO A 95 9.77 6.78 -3.38
C PRO A 95 9.92 7.67 -4.63
N PRO A 96 11.05 8.35 -4.85
CA PRO A 96 11.20 9.36 -5.92
C PRO A 96 10.82 8.88 -7.33
N SER A 97 11.13 7.63 -7.69
CA SER A 97 10.82 7.05 -9.00
C SER A 97 9.56 6.16 -8.99
N SER A 98 8.79 6.14 -7.91
CA SER A 98 7.48 5.50 -7.88
C SER A 98 6.53 6.20 -8.84
N TYR A 99 5.67 5.45 -9.53
CA TYR A 99 4.60 6.07 -10.33
C TYR A 99 3.70 6.98 -9.49
N ALA A 100 3.49 6.63 -8.21
CA ALA A 100 2.73 7.44 -7.25
C ALA A 100 3.34 8.82 -6.96
N SER A 101 4.62 9.03 -7.25
CA SER A 101 5.29 10.33 -7.08
C SER A 101 5.01 11.30 -8.22
N ARG A 102 4.38 10.84 -9.31
CA ARG A 102 3.98 11.70 -10.43
C ARG A 102 2.66 12.41 -10.09
N PRO A 103 2.56 13.74 -10.24
CA PRO A 103 1.36 14.49 -9.88
C PRO A 103 0.09 14.05 -10.61
N ASP A 104 0.22 13.55 -11.85
CA ASP A 104 -0.87 13.13 -12.72
C ASP A 104 -1.13 11.60 -12.71
N SER A 105 -0.41 10.85 -11.87
CA SER A 105 -0.59 9.40 -11.72
C SER A 105 -1.93 9.02 -11.10
N ASP A 106 -2.54 9.96 -10.39
CA ASP A 106 -3.77 9.80 -9.61
C ASP A 106 -3.77 8.59 -8.66
N VAL A 107 -2.58 8.14 -8.23
CA VAL A 107 -2.47 6.99 -7.35
C VAL A 107 -3.05 7.30 -5.99
N ALA A 108 -3.92 6.41 -5.51
CA ALA A 108 -4.39 6.41 -4.13
C ALA A 108 -4.36 5.00 -3.56
N ILE A 109 -3.95 4.90 -2.30
CA ILE A 109 -3.96 3.67 -1.52
C ILE A 109 -4.57 4.06 -0.18
N TRP A 110 -5.83 3.69 0.02
CA TRP A 110 -6.58 4.01 1.23
C TRP A 110 -7.09 2.74 1.86
N HIS A 111 -6.95 2.65 3.18
CA HIS A 111 -7.60 1.62 3.97
C HIS A 111 -8.77 2.28 4.70
N VAL A 112 -9.98 1.77 4.43
CA VAL A 112 -11.23 2.27 4.98
C VAL A 112 -11.75 1.27 5.99
N ARG A 113 -12.00 1.72 7.20
CA ARG A 113 -12.66 0.95 8.26
C ARG A 113 -14.00 1.59 8.58
N LEU A 114 -15.06 0.80 8.47
CA LEU A 114 -16.43 1.21 8.77
C LEU A 114 -16.89 0.53 10.05
N GLU A 115 -17.35 1.32 11.02
CA GLU A 115 -18.17 0.79 12.12
C GLU A 115 -19.50 0.22 11.59
N PRO A 116 -20.18 -0.65 12.33
CA PRO A 116 -21.54 -1.07 11.98
C PRO A 116 -22.47 0.13 11.78
N GLY A 117 -23.13 0.19 10.63
CA GLY A 117 -24.02 1.29 10.25
C GLY A 117 -23.31 2.46 9.56
N ALA A 118 -21.98 2.54 9.63
CA ALA A 118 -21.25 3.66 9.05
C ALA A 118 -21.29 3.67 7.53
N SER A 119 -21.25 4.89 6.98
CA SER A 119 -21.08 5.14 5.56
C SER A 119 -20.06 6.25 5.32
N TRP A 120 -19.42 6.19 4.16
CA TRP A 120 -18.49 7.20 3.70
C TRP A 120 -18.61 7.38 2.19
N THR A 121 -18.41 8.61 1.73
CA THR A 121 -18.38 8.91 0.29
C THR A 121 -16.95 8.91 -0.20
N ILE A 122 -16.61 7.93 -1.04
CA ILE A 122 -15.32 7.88 -1.74
C ILE A 122 -15.39 8.93 -2.87
N PRO A 123 -14.58 10.01 -2.81
CA PRO A 123 -14.67 11.08 -3.78
C PRO A 123 -14.30 10.60 -5.20
N ALA A 124 -14.89 11.20 -6.22
CA ALA A 124 -14.51 10.97 -7.62
C ALA A 124 -12.99 11.07 -7.84
N ALA A 125 -12.47 10.28 -8.77
CA ALA A 125 -11.07 10.38 -9.16
C ALA A 125 -10.78 11.75 -9.80
N ARG A 126 -9.50 12.16 -9.76
CA ARG A 126 -9.09 13.45 -10.35
C ARG A 126 -8.87 13.32 -11.86
N GLY A 127 -8.48 12.13 -12.33
CA GLY A 127 -8.27 11.82 -13.74
C GLY A 127 -9.47 11.10 -14.37
N ALA A 128 -9.87 11.53 -15.57
CA ALA A 128 -11.00 10.92 -16.30
C ALA A 128 -10.78 9.45 -16.68
N ASP A 129 -9.51 9.04 -16.88
CA ASP A 129 -9.14 7.66 -17.23
C ASP A 129 -8.67 6.84 -16.01
N THR A 130 -8.83 7.37 -14.79
CA THR A 130 -8.35 6.72 -13.57
C THR A 130 -9.15 5.45 -13.30
N VAL A 131 -8.44 4.35 -13.02
CA VAL A 131 -9.05 3.09 -12.59
C VAL A 131 -9.09 3.06 -11.07
N ARG A 132 -10.24 2.65 -10.52
CA ARG A 132 -10.52 2.56 -9.08
C ARG A 132 -11.02 1.17 -8.76
N VAL A 133 -10.42 0.50 -7.78
CA VAL A 133 -10.85 -0.80 -7.28
C VAL A 133 -11.00 -0.71 -5.77
N ALA A 134 -12.13 -1.18 -5.26
CA ALA A 134 -12.33 -1.42 -3.83
C ALA A 134 -12.28 -2.92 -3.58
N TYR A 135 -11.63 -3.35 -2.50
CA TYR A 135 -11.52 -4.76 -2.09
C TYR A 135 -11.96 -4.91 -0.65
N VAL A 136 -13.04 -5.66 -0.41
CA VAL A 136 -13.57 -5.91 0.94
C VAL A 136 -12.81 -7.10 1.52
N PHE A 137 -12.08 -6.89 2.63
CA PHE A 137 -11.18 -7.91 3.17
C PHE A 137 -11.49 -8.31 4.61
N ASP A 138 -12.23 -7.49 5.36
CA ASP A 138 -12.75 -7.85 6.68
C ASP A 138 -14.22 -7.42 6.83
N GLY A 139 -14.93 -8.07 7.76
CA GLY A 139 -16.39 -8.04 7.86
C GLY A 139 -17.05 -9.12 6.99
N ALA A 140 -18.36 -9.02 6.74
CA ALA A 140 -19.06 -9.94 5.83
C ALA A 140 -19.30 -9.33 4.44
N ALA A 141 -19.61 -8.04 4.38
CA ALA A 141 -19.87 -7.31 3.14
C ALA A 141 -19.81 -5.79 3.34
N ALA A 142 -19.59 -5.08 2.24
CA ALA A 142 -19.81 -3.64 2.11
C ALA A 142 -20.66 -3.36 0.86
N GLY A 143 -21.58 -2.40 0.97
CA GLY A 143 -22.36 -1.90 -0.15
C GLY A 143 -21.66 -0.71 -0.81
N PHE A 144 -21.62 -0.69 -2.13
CA PHE A 144 -21.13 0.44 -2.95
C PHE A 144 -22.30 0.95 -3.80
N ASP A 145 -22.82 2.14 -3.47
CA ASP A 145 -24.05 2.69 -4.05
C ASP A 145 -25.26 1.74 -3.98
N GLY A 146 -25.27 0.87 -2.97
CA GLY A 146 -26.31 -0.14 -2.75
C GLY A 146 -26.00 -1.52 -3.31
N ASP A 147 -24.98 -1.67 -4.15
CA ASP A 147 -24.53 -2.98 -4.65
C ASP A 147 -23.62 -3.66 -3.61
N GLU A 148 -24.05 -4.82 -3.12
CA GLU A 148 -23.33 -5.56 -2.09
C GLU A 148 -22.12 -6.31 -2.67
N ILE A 149 -20.96 -6.10 -2.05
CA ILE A 149 -19.72 -6.82 -2.32
C ILE A 149 -19.34 -7.59 -1.06
N THR A 150 -19.26 -8.91 -1.18
CA THR A 150 -18.90 -9.80 -0.07
C THR A 150 -17.40 -9.79 0.18
N VAL A 151 -17.02 -10.11 1.42
CA VAL A 151 -15.62 -10.26 1.81
C VAL A 151 -14.87 -11.21 0.87
N GLY A 152 -13.62 -10.87 0.56
CA GLY A 152 -12.78 -11.58 -0.40
C GLY A 152 -13.01 -11.21 -1.86
N HIS A 153 -13.89 -10.24 -2.16
CA HIS A 153 -14.15 -9.75 -3.51
C HIS A 153 -13.84 -8.26 -3.64
N GLY A 154 -13.58 -7.86 -4.89
CA GLY A 154 -13.39 -6.46 -5.24
C GLY A 154 -14.38 -5.99 -6.31
N ALA A 155 -14.60 -4.68 -6.34
CA ALA A 155 -15.42 -3.99 -7.31
C ALA A 155 -14.61 -2.91 -8.03
N VAL A 156 -14.83 -2.78 -9.33
CA VAL A 156 -14.37 -1.61 -10.09
C VAL A 156 -15.37 -0.49 -9.86
N LEU A 157 -14.89 0.66 -9.39
CA LEU A 157 -15.73 1.81 -9.08
C LEU A 157 -15.80 2.74 -10.29
N ALA A 158 -16.92 3.45 -10.44
CA ALA A 158 -17.04 4.53 -11.41
C ALA A 158 -15.97 5.61 -11.15
N CYS A 159 -15.30 6.12 -12.17
CA CYS A 159 -14.17 7.03 -11.99
C CYS A 159 -14.60 8.48 -11.76
N ASP A 160 -15.67 8.92 -12.42
CA ASP A 160 -16.09 10.31 -12.59
C ASP A 160 -17.16 10.77 -11.60
N THR A 161 -17.58 9.89 -10.69
CA THR A 161 -18.55 10.19 -9.64
C THR A 161 -18.06 9.75 -8.28
N ASP A 162 -18.61 10.42 -7.27
CA ASP A 162 -18.57 9.96 -5.89
C ASP A 162 -19.29 8.62 -5.77
N VAL A 163 -18.77 7.75 -4.90
CA VAL A 163 -19.32 6.42 -4.62
C VAL A 163 -19.51 6.28 -3.11
N VAL A 164 -20.72 5.96 -2.66
CA VAL A 164 -21.01 5.75 -1.24
C VAL A 164 -20.68 4.32 -0.88
N VAL A 165 -19.73 4.14 0.03
CA VAL A 165 -19.45 2.86 0.67
C VAL A 165 -20.11 2.81 2.05
N ALA A 166 -20.82 1.73 2.35
CA ALA A 166 -21.50 1.55 3.63
C ALA A 166 -21.45 0.09 4.09
N SER A 167 -21.57 -0.17 5.40
CA SER A 167 -21.71 -1.53 5.91
C SER A 167 -22.64 -1.60 7.11
N ALA A 168 -23.62 -2.52 7.06
CA ALA A 168 -24.57 -2.72 8.14
C ALA A 168 -23.94 -3.35 9.40
N ILE A 169 -22.88 -4.13 9.23
CA ILE A 169 -22.24 -4.89 10.32
C ILE A 169 -20.78 -4.47 10.56
N GLY A 170 -20.30 -3.48 9.82
CA GLY A 170 -18.90 -3.06 9.79
C GLY A 170 -18.11 -3.85 8.74
N ALA A 171 -17.11 -3.19 8.17
CA ALA A 171 -16.26 -3.77 7.14
C ALA A 171 -14.92 -3.03 7.08
N GLU A 172 -13.89 -3.71 6.56
CA GLU A 172 -12.67 -3.07 6.11
C GLU A 172 -12.47 -3.25 4.61
N VAL A 173 -12.14 -2.15 3.95
CA VAL A 173 -12.03 -2.04 2.49
C VAL A 173 -10.70 -1.40 2.12
N LEU A 174 -9.97 -2.04 1.21
CA LEU A 174 -8.82 -1.46 0.56
C LEU A 174 -9.25 -0.78 -0.74
N VAL A 175 -9.03 0.53 -0.85
CA VAL A 175 -9.27 1.30 -2.07
C VAL A 175 -7.94 1.54 -2.78
N LEU A 176 -7.85 1.06 -4.02
CA LEU A 176 -6.72 1.23 -4.91
C LEU A 176 -7.15 2.06 -6.11
N GLN A 177 -6.37 3.10 -6.41
CA GLN A 177 -6.65 4.01 -7.51
C GLN A 177 -5.37 4.29 -8.28
N GLY A 178 -5.48 4.50 -9.60
CA GLY A 178 -4.40 5.04 -10.40
C GLY A 178 -4.79 5.23 -11.86
N ARG A 179 -4.24 6.27 -12.48
CA ARG A 179 -4.31 6.49 -13.92
C ARG A 179 -3.43 5.45 -14.62
N PRO A 180 -3.91 4.75 -15.66
CA PRO A 180 -3.09 3.83 -16.44
C PRO A 180 -1.83 4.52 -16.98
N ILE A 181 -0.69 3.83 -16.89
CA ILE A 181 0.59 4.31 -17.44
C ILE A 181 0.51 4.46 -18.97
N GLY A 182 -0.33 3.66 -19.63
CA GLY A 182 -0.53 3.73 -21.09
C GLY A 182 0.60 3.10 -21.90
N GLU A 183 1.39 2.23 -21.29
CA GLU A 183 2.50 1.53 -21.94
C GLU A 183 2.29 0.01 -21.99
N PRO A 184 2.90 -0.70 -22.95
CA PRO A 184 2.92 -2.16 -22.97
C PRO A 184 3.48 -2.76 -21.67
N VAL A 185 2.91 -3.88 -21.27
CA VAL A 185 3.34 -4.67 -20.11
C VAL A 185 3.71 -6.07 -20.57
N ALA A 186 4.96 -6.45 -20.34
CA ALA A 186 5.44 -7.82 -20.46
C ALA A 186 5.85 -8.29 -19.06
N GLN A 187 5.25 -9.38 -18.59
CA GLN A 187 5.55 -9.96 -17.27
C GLN A 187 5.97 -11.41 -17.42
N TYR A 188 7.03 -11.79 -16.73
CA TYR A 188 7.40 -13.20 -16.57
C TYR A 188 8.09 -13.43 -15.22
N GLY A 189 7.41 -14.17 -14.34
CA GLY A 189 7.86 -14.37 -12.96
C GLY A 189 7.97 -13.03 -12.21
N PRO A 190 9.14 -12.73 -11.59
CA PRO A 190 9.32 -11.51 -10.80
C PRO A 190 9.63 -10.25 -11.63
N PHE A 191 9.75 -10.37 -12.95
CA PHE A 191 10.15 -9.25 -13.82
C PHE A 191 8.97 -8.71 -14.62
N VAL A 192 8.81 -7.38 -14.59
CA VAL A 192 7.78 -6.63 -15.32
C VAL A 192 8.46 -5.55 -16.17
N MET A 193 8.57 -5.81 -17.46
CA MET A 193 9.17 -4.93 -18.46
C MET A 193 8.12 -4.44 -19.46
N ASN A 194 8.53 -3.69 -20.49
CA ASN A 194 7.60 -3.26 -21.54
C ASN A 194 7.51 -4.26 -22.70
N ASP A 195 8.55 -5.09 -22.90
CA ASP A 195 8.61 -6.07 -23.97
C ASP A 195 9.37 -7.34 -23.57
N ARG A 196 9.38 -8.31 -24.49
CA ARG A 196 10.08 -9.59 -24.31
C ARG A 196 11.60 -9.43 -24.19
N ALA A 197 12.21 -8.51 -24.92
CA ALA A 197 13.65 -8.30 -24.88
C ALA A 197 14.09 -7.78 -23.50
N GLY A 198 13.31 -6.88 -22.90
CA GLY A 198 13.52 -6.41 -21.53
C GLY A 198 13.43 -7.55 -20.51
N ILE A 199 12.48 -8.48 -20.67
CA ILE A 199 12.39 -9.67 -19.81
C ILE A 199 13.65 -10.54 -19.96
N GLU A 200 14.07 -10.82 -21.19
CA GLU A 200 15.27 -11.64 -21.45
C GLU A 200 16.53 -10.99 -20.85
N GLN A 201 16.64 -9.67 -20.94
CA GLN A 201 17.73 -8.89 -20.32
C GLN A 201 17.68 -8.98 -18.80
N ALA A 202 16.52 -8.80 -18.16
CA ALA A 202 16.40 -8.88 -16.71
C ALA A 202 16.83 -10.25 -16.16
N PHE A 203 16.51 -11.34 -16.86
CA PHE A 203 17.03 -12.66 -16.50
C PHE A 203 18.53 -12.80 -16.71
N ALA A 204 19.09 -12.22 -17.77
CA ALA A 204 20.54 -12.21 -17.98
C ALA A 204 21.25 -11.45 -16.85
N ASP A 205 20.73 -10.28 -16.47
CA ASP A 205 21.29 -9.44 -15.40
C ASP A 205 21.20 -10.13 -14.03
N TYR A 206 20.07 -10.75 -13.71
CA TYR A 206 19.91 -11.55 -12.49
C TYR A 206 20.91 -12.71 -12.42
N ARG A 207 21.06 -13.48 -13.52
CA ARG A 207 22.02 -14.59 -13.55
C ARG A 207 23.47 -14.13 -13.43
N ALA A 208 23.80 -12.97 -13.98
CA ALA A 208 25.16 -12.44 -13.99
C ALA A 208 25.54 -11.77 -12.67
N THR A 209 24.61 -11.06 -12.03
CA THR A 209 24.93 -10.13 -10.94
C THR A 209 24.11 -10.36 -9.67
N GLN A 210 23.03 -11.13 -9.74
CA GLN A 210 22.01 -11.25 -8.70
C GLN A 210 21.58 -9.86 -8.18
N PHE A 211 21.55 -8.86 -9.08
CA PHE A 211 21.25 -7.46 -8.78
C PHE A 211 21.99 -6.88 -7.56
N GLY A 212 23.29 -7.18 -7.45
CA GLY A 212 24.14 -6.70 -6.36
C GLY A 212 24.45 -7.77 -5.29
N GLY A 213 23.96 -9.00 -5.49
CA GLY A 213 24.29 -10.16 -4.66
C GLY A 213 23.41 -10.29 -3.42
N TRP A 214 23.63 -11.39 -2.69
CA TRP A 214 22.93 -11.70 -1.45
C TRP A 214 23.88 -11.53 -0.26
N PRO A 215 23.70 -10.50 0.60
CA PRO A 215 24.64 -10.22 1.69
C PRO A 215 24.39 -11.07 2.95
N TRP A 216 23.37 -11.93 2.96
CA TRP A 216 22.97 -12.72 4.12
C TRP A 216 23.53 -14.13 4.06
N THR A 217 23.74 -14.74 5.23
CA THR A 217 24.25 -16.11 5.35
C THR A 217 23.19 -17.18 5.13
N SER A 218 21.91 -16.81 5.05
CA SER A 218 20.76 -17.67 4.75
C SER A 218 19.79 -16.95 3.83
N ASP A 219 18.93 -17.71 3.13
CA ASP A 219 17.87 -17.17 2.27
C ASP A 219 16.65 -16.67 3.07
N GLU A 220 16.59 -17.06 4.34
CA GLU A 220 15.55 -16.70 5.32
C GLU A 220 16.13 -15.89 6.50
N PRO A 221 16.73 -14.71 6.26
CA PRO A 221 17.27 -13.90 7.33
C PRO A 221 16.15 -13.41 8.25
N VAL A 222 16.31 -13.63 9.55
CA VAL A 222 15.41 -13.09 10.58
C VAL A 222 16.18 -12.14 11.50
N HIS A 223 15.48 -11.19 12.11
CA HIS A 223 16.06 -10.13 12.93
C HIS A 223 15.94 -10.41 14.44
N GLY A 224 16.15 -11.66 14.85
CA GLY A 224 16.04 -12.12 16.25
C GLY A 224 14.59 -12.20 16.77
N SER A 225 14.41 -12.55 18.04
CA SER A 225 13.08 -12.76 18.66
C SER A 225 12.47 -11.51 19.30
N GLU A 226 13.24 -10.44 19.50
CA GLU A 226 12.73 -9.25 20.16
C GLU A 226 11.70 -8.52 19.28
N PRO A 227 10.48 -8.21 19.77
CA PRO A 227 9.41 -7.63 18.97
C PRO A 227 9.62 -6.12 18.71
N ARG A 228 10.78 -5.74 18.16
CA ARG A 228 11.17 -4.37 17.87
C ARG A 228 10.93 -4.01 16.40
N ARG A 229 10.16 -2.96 16.15
CA ARG A 229 10.02 -2.37 14.81
C ARG A 229 11.25 -1.49 14.51
N PHE A 230 11.81 -1.62 13.32
CA PHE A 230 12.96 -0.83 12.87
C PHE A 230 13.09 -0.86 11.34
N ALA A 231 13.78 0.11 10.78
CA ALA A 231 14.24 0.08 9.40
C ALA A 231 15.70 0.56 9.30
N ARG A 232 16.52 -0.21 8.60
CA ARG A 232 17.93 0.08 8.30
C ARG A 232 18.07 0.37 6.81
N ARG A 233 18.43 1.61 6.49
CA ARG A 233 18.63 2.12 5.14
C ARG A 233 19.93 1.55 4.52
N PRO A 234 20.09 1.60 3.18
CA PRO A 234 21.30 1.10 2.51
C PRO A 234 22.61 1.78 2.95
N ASP A 235 22.55 3.05 3.37
CA ASP A 235 23.69 3.83 3.89
C ASP A 235 24.08 3.44 5.34
N GLY A 236 23.31 2.55 5.96
CA GLY A 236 23.52 2.08 7.33
C GLY A 236 22.72 2.83 8.40
N THR A 237 22.05 3.92 8.05
CA THR A 237 21.17 4.67 8.97
C THR A 237 20.04 3.78 9.47
N VAL A 238 19.73 3.85 10.77
CA VAL A 238 18.67 3.08 11.41
C VAL A 238 17.62 4.03 11.98
N GLU A 239 16.36 3.75 11.69
CA GLU A 239 15.20 4.47 12.19
C GLU A 239 14.24 3.51 12.92
N THR A 240 13.50 4.04 13.88
CA THR A 240 12.47 3.33 14.64
C THR A 240 11.22 4.21 14.73
N PRO A 241 10.01 3.64 14.72
CA PRO A 241 8.78 4.43 14.84
C PRO A 241 8.76 5.17 16.17
N THR A 242 8.10 6.33 16.22
CA THR A 242 7.95 7.05 17.49
C THR A 242 6.93 6.32 18.34
N GLY A 243 7.18 6.19 19.65
CA GLY A 243 6.29 5.44 20.56
C GLY A 243 4.93 6.09 20.83
N SER A 244 4.47 7.03 19.98
CA SER A 244 3.26 7.83 20.17
C SER A 244 1.96 7.04 20.01
N GLY A 245 2.00 5.86 19.38
CA GLY A 245 0.90 4.89 19.34
C GLY A 245 -0.35 5.34 18.55
N GLY A 246 -0.33 6.55 17.97
CA GLY A 246 -1.41 7.11 17.18
C GLY A 246 -0.90 7.81 15.92
N PRO A 247 -1.77 8.11 14.95
CA PRO A 247 -1.40 8.64 13.64
C PRO A 247 -0.88 10.09 13.69
N ALA A 248 -0.10 10.48 12.68
CA ALA A 248 0.57 11.79 12.64
C ALA A 248 -0.42 12.96 12.57
N ALA A 249 -1.54 12.74 11.92
CA ALA A 249 -2.63 13.71 11.84
C ALA A 249 -3.96 12.97 11.77
N VAL A 250 -4.90 13.38 12.61
CA VAL A 250 -6.32 13.00 12.51
C VAL A 250 -7.08 14.24 12.07
N ARG A 251 -7.76 14.14 10.93
CA ARG A 251 -8.74 15.15 10.52
C ARG A 251 -10.13 14.59 10.73
N THR A 252 -10.95 15.32 11.48
CA THR A 252 -12.37 15.01 11.61
C THR A 252 -13.17 15.81 10.57
N ALA A 253 -14.02 15.12 9.82
CA ALA A 253 -15.03 15.75 8.98
C ALA A 253 -16.41 15.59 9.64
N THR A 254 -17.13 16.71 9.74
CA THR A 254 -18.54 16.72 10.16
C THR A 254 -19.41 16.29 8.98
N PRO A 255 -20.50 15.55 9.20
CA PRO A 255 -21.39 15.16 8.10
C PRO A 255 -21.92 16.41 7.38
N VAL A 256 -22.03 16.31 6.05
CA VAL A 256 -22.76 17.27 5.20
C VAL A 256 -24.19 16.78 5.04
#